data_AF-E4X5S9-F1
#
_entry.id   AF-E4X5S9-F1
#
_cell.length_a   1.000
_cell.length_b   1.000
_cell.length_c   1.000
_cell.angle_alpha   90.00
_cell.angle_beta   90.00
_cell.angle_gamma   90.00
#
_symmetry.space_group_name_H-M   'P 1'
#
loop_
_entity.id
_entity.type
_entity.pdbx_description
1 polymer ?
#
loop_
_entity_poly.entity_id
_entity_poly.type
_entity_poly.pdbx_seq_one_letter_code
_entity_poly.pdbx_strand_id
1 'polypeptide(L)'
;MASRRKRKEKRCNKKTQFQCFDSHGDYCITREWVCDRVPDCENGADEVDCGNEDSSSAELQDEVQSKSNEKCPEFMKCVDGKCVEESSISIISDRT
;
A
#
# COMPACT_ATOMS: atom_id res chain seq x y z
N MET A 1 -31.12 -9.22 39.66
CA MET A 1 -29.85 -9.81 39.15
C MET A 1 -29.46 -9.12 37.85
N ALA A 2 -28.67 -8.04 37.88
CA ALA A 2 -28.03 -7.49 36.67
C ALA A 2 -27.03 -6.39 37.05
N SER A 3 -25.74 -6.71 37.07
CA SER A 3 -24.64 -5.75 36.92
C SER A 3 -23.37 -6.53 36.61
N ARG A 4 -23.33 -7.17 35.43
CA ARG A 4 -22.05 -7.54 34.83
C ARG A 4 -21.35 -6.23 34.49
N ARG A 5 -20.46 -5.78 35.38
CA ARG A 5 -19.54 -4.66 35.12
C ARG A 5 -18.91 -4.95 33.76
N LYS A 6 -19.24 -4.16 32.74
CA LYS A 6 -18.63 -4.25 31.40
C LYS A 6 -17.13 -4.08 31.61
N ARG A 7 -16.40 -5.20 31.55
CA ARG A 7 -14.95 -5.25 31.60
C ARG A 7 -14.52 -4.36 30.44
N LYS A 8 -13.89 -3.21 30.71
CA LYS A 8 -13.37 -2.33 29.66
C LYS A 8 -12.57 -3.22 28.70
N GLU A 9 -13.05 -3.30 27.46
CA GLU A 9 -12.54 -4.19 26.45
C GLU A 9 -11.11 -3.77 26.14
N LYS A 10 -10.12 -4.46 26.74
CA LYS A 10 -8.70 -4.38 26.34
C LYS A 10 -8.51 -5.13 25.01
N ARG A 11 -9.38 -4.86 24.04
CA ARG A 11 -9.28 -5.40 22.70
C ARG A 11 -8.61 -4.33 21.85
N CYS A 12 -7.66 -4.72 21.00
CA CYS A 12 -7.01 -3.80 20.08
C CYS A 12 -8.06 -3.00 19.30
N ASN A 13 -7.76 -1.73 19.03
CA ASN A 13 -8.65 -0.91 18.24
C ASN A 13 -8.69 -1.45 16.81
N LYS A 14 -9.75 -2.16 16.44
CA LYS A 14 -9.86 -2.80 15.12
C LYS A 14 -9.67 -1.85 13.91
N LYS A 15 -9.83 -0.52 14.10
CA LYS A 15 -9.64 0.46 13.03
C LYS A 15 -8.18 0.87 12.84
N THR A 16 -7.42 0.98 13.92
CA THR A 16 -6.05 1.56 13.92
C THR A 16 -4.97 0.57 14.36
N GLN A 17 -5.37 -0.56 14.93
CA GLN A 17 -4.47 -1.57 15.47
C GLN A 17 -4.84 -2.96 14.98
N PHE A 18 -3.81 -3.79 14.83
CA PHE A 18 -3.92 -5.21 14.59
C PHE A 18 -3.61 -5.97 15.87
N GLN A 19 -4.28 -7.09 16.08
CA GLN A 19 -4.11 -7.91 17.27
C GLN A 19 -3.23 -9.10 16.95
N CYS A 20 -2.01 -9.08 17.48
CA CYS A 20 -1.14 -10.25 17.49
C CYS A 20 -1.68 -11.25 18.52
N PHE A 21 -1.80 -12.51 18.10
CA PHE A 21 -2.16 -13.63 18.97
C PHE A 21 -0.92 -14.47 19.19
N ASP A 22 -0.30 -14.32 20.35
CA ASP A 22 0.88 -15.09 20.71
C ASP A 22 0.63 -16.01 21.93
N SER A 23 1.49 -17.01 22.10
CA SER A 23 1.50 -17.93 23.25
C SER A 23 1.71 -17.19 24.58
N HIS A 24 2.41 -16.05 24.56
CA HIS A 24 2.69 -15.22 25.73
C HIS A 24 1.58 -14.19 26.02
N GLY A 25 0.64 -14.00 25.09
CA GLY A 25 -0.55 -13.16 25.27
C GLY A 25 -0.93 -12.35 24.03
N ASP A 26 -2.13 -11.74 24.10
CA ASP A 26 -2.61 -10.82 23.08
C ASP A 26 -1.95 -9.44 23.22
N TYR A 27 -1.35 -8.92 22.15
CA TYR A 27 -0.88 -7.54 22.10
C TYR A 27 -1.27 -6.86 20.78
N CYS A 28 -1.10 -5.54 20.74
CA CYS A 28 -1.58 -4.70 19.63
C CYS A 28 -0.41 -3.99 18.96
N ILE A 29 -0.32 -4.14 17.65
CA ILE A 29 0.56 -3.34 16.78
C ILE A 29 -0.27 -2.33 15.99
N THR A 30 0.37 -1.33 15.39
CA THR A 30 -0.32 -0.40 14.48
C THR A 30 -0.68 -1.13 13.18
N ARG A 31 -1.74 -0.70 12.50
CA ARG A 31 -2.07 -1.28 11.18
C ARG A 31 -1.07 -0.90 10.08
N GLU A 32 -0.20 0.06 10.33
CA GLU A 32 0.92 0.43 9.45
C GLU A 32 2.02 -0.63 9.43
N TRP A 33 2.11 -1.44 10.49
CA TRP A 33 3.04 -2.57 10.63
C TRP A 33 2.42 -3.90 10.22
N VAL A 34 1.30 -3.86 9.48
CA VAL A 34 0.69 -5.07 8.94
C VAL A 34 0.98 -5.07 7.46
N CYS A 35 1.61 -6.14 6.97
CA CYS A 35 2.05 -6.27 5.59
C CYS A 35 3.13 -5.25 5.20
N ASP A 36 4.00 -4.86 6.13
CA ASP A 36 5.10 -3.92 5.86
C ASP A 36 6.41 -4.66 5.47
N ARG A 37 6.36 -5.99 5.36
CA ARG A 37 7.47 -6.92 5.10
C ARG A 37 8.43 -7.09 6.28
N VAL A 38 8.07 -6.61 7.45
CA VAL A 38 8.82 -6.78 8.69
C VAL A 38 7.91 -7.54 9.67
N PRO A 39 8.38 -8.65 10.26
CA PRO A 39 7.59 -9.36 11.27
C PRO A 39 7.62 -8.58 12.59
N ASP A 40 6.51 -7.93 12.94
CA ASP A 40 6.29 -7.23 14.21
C ASP A 40 5.51 -8.10 15.22
N CYS A 41 4.70 -9.05 14.76
CA CYS A 41 4.20 -10.10 15.65
C CYS A 41 5.31 -11.15 15.94
N GLU A 42 5.33 -11.72 17.14
CA GLU A 42 6.32 -12.73 17.56
C GLU A 42 6.23 -14.01 16.71
N ASN A 43 5.02 -14.29 16.20
CA ASN A 43 4.75 -15.35 15.24
C ASN A 43 4.71 -14.87 13.77
N GLY A 44 5.00 -13.60 13.51
CA GLY A 44 4.91 -12.97 12.18
C GLY A 44 3.49 -12.95 11.58
N ALA A 45 2.44 -13.11 12.39
CA ALA A 45 1.06 -13.21 11.90
C ALA A 45 0.53 -11.95 11.17
N ASP A 46 1.18 -10.82 11.39
CA ASP A 46 1.00 -9.56 10.66
C ASP A 46 1.45 -9.63 9.19
N GLU A 47 2.28 -10.60 8.82
CA GLU A 47 2.88 -10.73 7.48
C GLU A 47 2.38 -11.96 6.69
N VAL A 48 1.55 -12.83 7.27
CA VAL A 48 1.16 -14.12 6.65
C VAL A 48 -0.11 -14.08 5.81
N ASP A 49 -1.04 -13.17 6.08
CA ASP A 49 -2.35 -13.07 5.41
C ASP A 49 -2.53 -11.72 4.69
N CYS A 50 -1.45 -11.28 4.04
CA CYS A 50 -1.44 -10.12 3.18
C CYS A 50 -2.05 -10.51 1.83
N GLY A 51 -3.38 -10.55 1.77
CA GLY A 51 -4.12 -10.82 0.53
C GLY A 51 -3.50 -10.06 -0.64
N ASN A 52 -3.27 -10.75 -1.76
CA ASN A 52 -2.76 -10.16 -2.99
C ASN A 52 -3.88 -9.37 -3.67
N GLU A 53 -4.40 -8.36 -2.98
CA GLU A 53 -5.32 -7.37 -3.51
C GLU A 53 -4.71 -6.02 -3.17
N ASP A 54 -4.00 -5.52 -4.16
CA ASP A 54 -3.54 -4.16 -4.36
C ASP A 54 -4.14 -3.09 -3.41
N SER A 55 -3.24 -2.53 -2.61
CA SER A 55 -3.10 -1.09 -2.38
C SER A 55 -4.37 -0.30 -2.02
N SER A 56 -4.62 -0.09 -0.72
CA SER A 56 -5.11 1.20 -0.18
C SER A 56 -5.18 1.17 1.34
N SER A 57 -4.11 1.59 2.00
CA SER A 57 -4.16 2.51 3.17
C SER A 57 -2.78 2.62 3.85
N ALA A 58 -1.75 2.91 3.07
CA ALA A 58 -0.53 3.57 3.54
C ALA A 58 -0.03 4.48 2.41
N GLU A 59 -0.87 5.46 2.02
CA GLU A 59 -0.49 6.47 1.02
C GLU A 59 0.34 7.57 1.71
N LEU A 60 1.58 7.24 2.03
CA LEU A 60 2.70 8.17 1.83
C LEU A 60 3.61 7.51 0.79
N GLN A 61 3.25 7.64 -0.49
CA GLN A 61 4.14 7.25 -1.58
C GLN A 61 5.23 8.32 -1.71
N ASP A 62 6.31 8.11 -0.95
CA ASP A 62 7.63 8.62 -1.34
C ASP A 62 7.96 8.04 -2.72
N GLU A 63 8.52 8.90 -3.55
CA GLU A 63 8.76 8.67 -4.96
C GLU A 63 9.68 7.46 -5.21
N VAL A 64 9.64 6.96 -6.45
CA VAL A 64 10.57 6.00 -7.06
C VAL A 64 10.20 4.52 -6.89
N GLN A 65 9.26 4.03 -7.72
CA GLN A 65 9.41 2.72 -8.37
C GLN A 65 8.85 2.74 -9.80
N SER A 66 9.79 2.77 -10.75
CA SER A 66 9.65 2.41 -12.16
C SER A 66 8.52 1.42 -12.45
N LYS A 67 7.40 1.91 -12.97
CA LYS A 67 6.50 1.15 -13.81
C LYS A 67 6.57 1.73 -15.21
N SER A 68 7.33 1.06 -16.07
CA SER A 68 7.32 1.23 -17.52
C SER A 68 5.94 0.90 -18.09
N ASN A 69 5.03 1.87 -18.05
CA ASN A 69 3.89 2.00 -18.96
C ASN A 69 3.39 3.45 -18.92
N GLU A 70 4.19 4.30 -19.52
CA GLU A 70 3.97 5.70 -19.81
C GLU A 70 2.73 5.91 -20.71
N LYS A 71 1.54 5.93 -20.12
CA LYS A 71 0.43 6.63 -20.77
C LYS A 71 0.80 8.12 -20.73
N CYS A 72 1.38 8.64 -21.82
CA CYS A 72 1.63 10.08 -21.93
C CYS A 72 0.34 10.84 -21.55
N PRO A 73 0.44 11.95 -20.78
CA PRO A 73 -0.73 12.74 -20.41
C PRO A 73 -1.51 13.13 -21.66
N GLU A 74 -2.82 13.34 -21.55
CA GLU A 74 -3.77 13.36 -22.68
C GLU A 74 -3.41 14.34 -23.82
N PHE A 75 -2.57 15.34 -23.56
CA PHE A 75 -2.10 16.36 -24.51
C PHE A 75 -0.75 16.04 -25.19
N MET A 76 -0.07 14.97 -24.79
CA MET A 76 1.25 14.56 -25.32
C MET A 76 1.16 13.22 -26.05
N LYS A 77 1.87 13.08 -27.17
CA LYS A 77 1.92 11.83 -27.94
C LYS A 77 3.22 11.09 -27.70
N CYS A 78 3.14 9.76 -27.63
CA CYS A 78 4.30 8.89 -27.55
C CYS A 78 4.87 8.66 -28.96
N VAL A 79 6.13 9.02 -29.17
CA VAL A 79 6.91 8.67 -30.36
C VAL A 79 8.27 8.17 -29.89
N ASP A 80 8.65 6.96 -30.31
CA ASP A 80 9.95 6.33 -29.96
C ASP A 80 10.22 6.20 -28.44
N GLY A 81 9.18 5.95 -27.64
CA GLY A 81 9.32 5.84 -26.17
C GLY A 81 9.57 7.18 -25.47
N LYS A 82 9.19 8.29 -26.13
CA LYS A 82 9.27 9.64 -25.55
C LYS A 82 7.98 10.41 -25.78
N CYS A 83 7.49 11.08 -24.74
CA CYS A 83 6.34 11.99 -24.84
C CYS A 83 6.77 13.31 -25.49
N VAL A 84 6.17 13.65 -26.62
CA VAL A 84 6.42 14.88 -27.38
C VAL A 84 5.11 15.63 -27.64
N GLU A 85 5.19 16.97 -27.62
CA GLU A 85 4.09 17.87 -27.97
C GLU A 85 3.77 17.75 -29.48
N GLU A 86 2.49 17.83 -29.84
CA GLU A 86 2.01 17.59 -31.23
C GLU A 86 2.76 18.40 -32.30
N SER A 87 3.22 19.60 -31.98
CA SER A 87 3.97 20.47 -32.90
C SER A 87 5.38 19.98 -33.23
N SER A 88 5.91 18.98 -32.50
CA SER A 88 7.25 18.41 -32.73
C SER A 88 7.23 17.09 -33.49
N ILE A 89 6.06 16.55 -33.82
CA ILE A 89 5.89 15.23 -34.46
C ILE A 89 6.19 15.28 -35.96
N SER A 90 5.97 16.43 -36.60
CA SER A 90 6.22 16.63 -38.03
C SER A 90 7.69 16.59 -38.43
N ILE A 91 8.61 16.63 -37.46
CA ILE A 91 10.08 16.66 -37.69
C ILE A 91 10.73 15.27 -37.58
N ILE A 92 10.00 14.29 -37.02
CA ILE A 92 10.55 12.96 -36.66
C ILE A 92 10.32 11.94 -37.79
N SER A 93 9.38 12.19 -38.70
CA SER A 93 9.08 11.31 -39.84
C SER A 93 9.91 11.57 -41.11
N ASP A 94 10.84 12.53 -41.11
CA ASP A 94 11.63 12.92 -42.31
C ASP A 94 13.08 12.39 -42.32
N ARG A 95 13.45 11.48 -41.41
CA ARG A 95 14.76 10.80 -41.46
C ARG A 95 14.58 9.29 -41.60
N THR A 96 14.18 8.87 -42.81
CA THR A 96 14.46 7.52 -43.33
C THR A 96 15.87 7.48 -43.90
#